data_AF-A0A259MF60-F1
#
_entry.id   AF-A0A259MF60-F1
#
_cell.length_a   1.000
_cell.length_b   1.000
_cell.length_c   1.000
_cell.angle_alpha   90.00
_cell.angle_beta   90.00
_cell.angle_gamma   90.00
#
_symmetry.space_group_name_H-M   'P 1'
#
loop_
_entity.id
_entity.type
_entity.pdbx_description
1 polymer ?
#
loop_
_entity_poly.entity_id
_entity_poly.type
_entity_poly.pdbx_seq_one_letter_code
_entity_poly.pdbx_strand_id
1 'polypeptide(L)'
;MPKVQWADLACDPGKAHLLVAELDPSFFGGRIASDPFDSQRLREGVNLMSRVCTNLKLRGSHSVTTSRAGNVSVVLCAFGDSEDRNLVAALIDLETNGQETGEWASRRAFTLTAKAHECLIAVGGETDNRYAGRRRRERERSAAEQSLRWGDL
;
A
#
# COMPACT_ATOMS: atom_id res chain seq x y z
N MET A 1 3.76 -6.57 -17.89
CA MET A 1 3.63 -8.05 -17.76
C MET A 1 2.53 -8.43 -16.78
N PRO A 2 2.04 -9.69 -16.76
CA PRO A 2 0.85 -10.03 -16.00
C PRO A 2 1.12 -10.13 -14.50
N LYS A 3 0.08 -9.83 -13.73
CA LYS A 3 -0.06 -10.27 -12.34
C LYS A 3 -0.06 -11.80 -12.30
N VAL A 4 0.74 -12.40 -11.42
CA VAL A 4 0.89 -13.86 -11.26
C VAL A 4 0.41 -14.32 -9.88
N GLN A 5 0.29 -15.63 -9.67
CA GLN A 5 -0.05 -16.16 -8.35
C GLN A 5 1.12 -15.92 -7.39
N TRP A 6 0.81 -15.69 -6.12
CA TRP A 6 1.85 -15.48 -5.10
C TRP A 6 2.83 -16.65 -5.04
N ALA A 7 2.32 -17.87 -5.14
CA ALA A 7 3.11 -19.10 -5.12
C ALA A 7 4.17 -19.15 -6.23
N ASP A 8 3.91 -18.54 -7.40
CA ASP A 8 4.83 -18.55 -8.54
C ASP A 8 6.11 -17.76 -8.25
N LEU A 9 6.03 -16.74 -7.39
CA LEU A 9 7.19 -15.94 -6.98
C LEU A 9 7.77 -16.39 -5.63
N ALA A 10 6.92 -16.92 -4.74
CA ALA A 10 7.33 -17.35 -3.40
C ALA A 10 7.99 -18.73 -3.36
N CYS A 11 7.82 -19.56 -4.41
CA CYS A 11 8.47 -20.88 -4.48
C CYS A 11 9.97 -20.81 -4.75
N ASP A 12 10.47 -19.70 -5.30
CA ASP A 12 11.88 -19.44 -5.54
C ASP A 12 12.23 -18.00 -5.11
N PRO A 13 12.22 -17.72 -3.79
CA PRO A 13 12.37 -16.36 -3.28
C PRO A 13 13.75 -15.76 -3.64
N GLY A 14 14.78 -16.59 -3.83
CA GLY A 14 16.12 -16.18 -4.27
C GLY A 14 16.17 -15.56 -5.67
N LYS A 15 15.09 -15.66 -6.45
CA LYS A 15 14.93 -15.00 -7.76
C LYS A 15 13.88 -13.89 -7.77
N ALA A 16 13.30 -13.57 -6.63
CA ALA A 16 12.23 -12.58 -6.52
C ALA A 16 12.57 -11.49 -5.50
N HIS A 17 11.95 -10.33 -5.68
CA HIS A 17 12.18 -9.14 -4.88
C HIS A 17 10.93 -8.82 -4.06
N LEU A 18 11.09 -8.62 -2.76
CA LEU A 18 9.99 -8.39 -1.83
C LEU A 18 9.91 -6.92 -1.40
N LEU A 19 8.70 -6.40 -1.38
CA LEU A 19 8.34 -5.17 -0.72
C LEU A 19 7.30 -5.48 0.37
N VAL A 20 7.63 -5.13 1.61
CA VAL A 20 6.79 -5.35 2.80
C VAL A 20 6.24 -4.01 3.26
N ALA A 21 4.94 -3.93 3.46
CA ALA A 21 4.24 -2.70 3.75
C ALA A 21 3.39 -2.88 5.02
N GLU A 22 3.89 -2.43 6.15
CA GLU A 22 3.15 -2.45 7.42
C GLU A 22 2.07 -1.37 7.44
N LEU A 23 0.88 -1.71 7.94
CA LEU A 23 -0.21 -0.75 8.05
C LEU A 23 -0.06 0.12 9.30
N ASP A 24 0.22 1.42 9.10
CA ASP A 24 0.17 2.40 10.17
C ASP A 24 -1.25 2.53 10.75
N PRO A 25 -1.44 2.84 12.04
CA PRO A 25 -2.75 3.14 12.61
C PRO A 25 -3.54 4.26 11.91
N SER A 26 -2.89 5.18 11.18
CA SER A 26 -3.54 6.25 10.40
C SER A 26 -3.98 5.81 9.00
N PHE A 27 -3.51 4.66 8.51
CA PHE A 27 -3.84 4.20 7.17
C PHE A 27 -5.35 4.05 6.98
N PHE A 28 -5.86 4.51 5.83
CA PHE A 28 -7.25 4.32 5.41
C PHE A 28 -8.30 4.72 6.47
N GLY A 29 -8.11 5.88 7.11
CA GLY A 29 -9.04 6.36 8.14
C GLY A 29 -8.89 5.67 9.50
N GLY A 30 -7.90 4.78 9.62
CA GLY A 30 -7.50 4.13 10.86
C GLY A 30 -8.34 2.94 11.29
N ARG A 31 -8.01 2.41 12.47
CA ARG A 31 -8.66 1.22 13.02
C ARG A 31 -10.13 1.50 13.34
N ILE A 32 -10.98 0.53 13.01
CA ILE A 32 -12.43 0.60 13.28
C ILE A 32 -12.75 -0.42 14.37
N ALA A 33 -13.48 -0.01 15.41
CA ALA A 33 -13.81 -0.89 16.54
C ALA A 33 -14.57 -2.16 16.12
N SER A 34 -15.37 -2.08 15.05
CA SER A 34 -16.12 -3.22 14.50
C SER A 34 -15.27 -4.18 13.65
N ASP A 35 -13.98 -3.90 13.43
CA ASP A 35 -13.05 -4.74 12.68
C ASP A 35 -11.75 -4.99 13.47
N PRO A 36 -11.80 -5.84 14.51
CA PRO A 36 -10.66 -6.08 15.40
C PRO A 36 -9.47 -6.75 14.71
N PHE A 37 -9.68 -7.36 13.54
CA PHE A 37 -8.64 -8.04 12.76
C PHE A 37 -8.09 -7.21 11.61
N ASP A 38 -8.48 -5.94 11.56
CA ASP A 38 -7.98 -4.97 10.59
C ASP A 38 -8.20 -5.38 9.12
N SER A 39 -9.22 -6.18 8.89
CA SER A 39 -9.49 -6.86 7.62
C SER A 39 -9.81 -5.88 6.50
N GLN A 40 -10.50 -4.80 6.81
CA GLN A 40 -10.88 -3.78 5.84
C GLN A 40 -9.66 -2.99 5.37
N ARG A 41 -8.79 -2.58 6.29
CA ARG A 41 -7.56 -1.84 5.94
C ARG A 41 -6.58 -2.73 5.17
N LEU A 42 -6.44 -3.99 5.56
CA LEU A 42 -5.63 -4.97 4.83
C LEU A 42 -6.14 -5.21 3.41
N ARG A 43 -7.46 -5.40 3.25
CA ARG A 43 -8.07 -5.57 1.94
C ARG A 43 -7.87 -4.34 1.06
N GLU A 44 -8.05 -3.14 1.63
CA GLU A 44 -7.78 -1.91 0.88
C GLU A 44 -6.31 -1.84 0.47
N GLY A 45 -5.37 -2.09 1.39
CA GLY A 45 -3.94 -2.04 1.11
C GLY A 45 -3.55 -2.97 -0.05
N VAL A 46 -4.01 -4.22 -0.05
CA VAL A 46 -3.76 -5.16 -1.16
C VAL A 46 -4.40 -4.70 -2.46
N ASN A 47 -5.66 -4.26 -2.42
CA ASN A 47 -6.35 -3.83 -3.63
C ASN A 47 -5.70 -2.58 -4.23
N LEU A 48 -5.32 -1.61 -3.40
CA LEU A 48 -4.63 -0.40 -3.82
C LEU A 48 -3.26 -0.74 -4.42
N MET A 49 -2.45 -1.54 -3.73
CA MET A 49 -1.13 -1.96 -4.25
C MET A 49 -1.25 -2.76 -5.55
N SER A 50 -2.23 -3.65 -5.66
CA SER A 50 -2.47 -4.40 -6.91
C SER A 50 -2.80 -3.48 -8.08
N ARG A 51 -3.58 -2.41 -7.84
CA ARG A 51 -3.93 -1.41 -8.86
C ARG A 51 -2.73 -0.54 -9.22
N VAL A 52 -1.95 -0.10 -8.24
CA VAL A 52 -0.69 0.63 -8.46
C VAL A 52 0.24 -0.17 -9.35
N CYS A 53 0.51 -1.44 -9.02
CA CYS A 53 1.37 -2.29 -9.85
C CYS A 53 0.83 -2.48 -11.27
N THR A 54 -0.50 -2.56 -11.43
CA THR A 54 -1.13 -2.69 -12.75
C THR A 54 -1.00 -1.40 -13.56
N ASN A 55 -1.21 -0.25 -12.92
CA ASN A 55 -1.22 1.07 -13.58
C ASN A 55 0.20 1.58 -13.90
N LEU A 56 1.21 1.16 -13.13
CA LEU A 56 2.62 1.48 -13.41
C LEU A 56 3.19 0.76 -14.64
N LYS A 57 2.44 -0.18 -15.24
CA LYS A 57 2.87 -0.96 -16.42
C LYS A 57 4.24 -1.64 -16.20
N LEU A 58 4.37 -2.30 -15.05
CA LEU A 58 5.58 -3.01 -14.64
C LEU A 58 6.10 -3.99 -15.73
N ARG A 59 7.43 -4.09 -15.82
CA ARG A 59 8.13 -4.86 -16.84
C ARG A 59 8.05 -6.35 -16.58
N GLY A 60 8.25 -6.76 -15.34
CA GLY A 60 8.24 -8.13 -14.86
C GLY A 60 6.91 -8.56 -14.22
N SER A 61 6.88 -9.83 -13.82
CA SER A 61 5.77 -10.43 -13.06
C SER A 61 5.68 -9.82 -11.67
N HIS A 62 4.46 -9.65 -11.17
CA HIS A 62 4.24 -9.20 -9.80
C HIS A 62 3.07 -9.93 -9.14
N SER A 63 3.09 -9.98 -7.80
CA SER A 63 1.96 -10.47 -7.00
C SER A 63 1.83 -9.67 -5.73
N VAL A 64 0.60 -9.55 -5.21
CA VAL A 64 0.29 -8.79 -3.99
C VAL A 64 -0.59 -9.65 -3.09
N THR A 65 -0.22 -9.77 -1.83
CA THR A 65 -0.97 -10.50 -0.80
C THR A 65 -0.94 -9.78 0.54
N THR A 66 -1.71 -10.26 1.51
CA THR A 66 -1.62 -9.85 2.91
C THR A 66 -0.90 -10.90 3.73
N SER A 67 -0.24 -10.49 4.80
CA SER A 67 0.13 -11.39 5.89
C SER A 67 -0.22 -10.76 7.23
N ARG A 68 -0.43 -11.60 8.22
CA ARG A 68 -0.53 -11.21 9.62
C ARG A 68 0.53 -11.99 10.36
N ALA A 69 1.49 -11.28 10.95
CA ALA A 69 2.53 -11.87 11.76
C ALA A 69 2.46 -11.24 13.16
N GLY A 70 2.01 -12.02 14.14
CA GLY A 70 1.69 -11.51 15.47
C GLY A 70 0.60 -10.44 15.41
N ASN A 71 0.90 -9.25 15.92
CA ASN A 71 -0.02 -8.11 15.98
C ASN A 71 0.14 -7.13 14.80
N VAL A 72 0.93 -7.50 13.80
CA VAL A 72 1.25 -6.64 12.66
C VAL A 72 0.51 -7.12 11.41
N SER A 73 -0.23 -6.20 10.81
CA SER A 73 -0.92 -6.39 9.53
C SER A 73 -0.05 -5.82 8.41
N VAL A 74 0.41 -6.67 7.50
CA VAL A 74 1.29 -6.27 6.40
C VAL A 74 0.68 -6.60 5.04
N VAL A 75 0.94 -5.73 4.07
CA VAL A 75 0.78 -6.00 2.65
C VAL A 75 2.13 -6.42 2.09
N LEU A 76 2.16 -7.49 1.32
CA LEU A 76 3.36 -8.04 0.71
C LEU A 76 3.23 -7.91 -0.81
N CYS A 77 4.25 -7.37 -1.46
CA CYS A 77 4.35 -7.31 -2.92
C CYS A 77 5.63 -8.00 -3.37
N ALA A 78 5.48 -9.05 -4.18
CA ALA A 78 6.59 -9.77 -4.79
C ALA A 78 6.73 -9.35 -6.26
N PHE A 79 7.97 -9.21 -6.72
CA PHE A 79 8.32 -8.79 -8.07
C PHE A 79 9.39 -9.72 -8.65
N GLY A 80 9.26 -10.07 -9.92
CA GLY A 80 10.31 -10.77 -10.66
C GLY A 80 11.49 -9.87 -11.03
N ASP A 81 11.31 -8.54 -10.98
CA ASP A 81 12.34 -7.55 -11.31
C ASP A 81 12.53 -6.55 -10.15
N SER A 82 13.80 -6.26 -9.83
CA SER A 82 14.16 -5.30 -8.80
C SER A 82 13.82 -3.85 -9.18
N GLU A 83 13.85 -3.52 -10.47
CA GLU A 83 13.50 -2.18 -10.97
C GLU A 83 12.03 -1.88 -10.71
N ASP A 84 11.14 -2.85 -10.97
CA ASP A 84 9.70 -2.72 -10.72
C ASP A 84 9.39 -2.51 -9.23
N ARG A 85 10.06 -3.28 -8.36
CA ARG A 85 9.95 -3.07 -6.90
C ARG A 85 10.40 -1.66 -6.53
N ASN A 86 11.53 -1.20 -7.07
CA ASN A 86 12.09 0.12 -6.77
C ASN A 86 11.18 1.25 -7.27
N LEU A 87 10.54 1.07 -8.42
CA LEU A 87 9.56 2.02 -8.95
C LEU A 87 8.38 2.19 -8.00
N VAL A 88 7.83 1.08 -7.49
CA VAL A 88 6.74 1.11 -6.51
C VAL A 88 7.20 1.74 -5.19
N ALA A 89 8.40 1.39 -4.72
CA ALA A 89 9.00 1.95 -3.50
C ALA A 89 9.27 3.46 -3.60
N ALA A 90 9.55 3.99 -4.80
CA ALA A 90 9.81 5.41 -5.00
C ALA A 90 8.55 6.27 -4.87
N LEU A 91 7.35 5.72 -5.09
CA LEU A 91 6.08 6.48 -4.98
C LEU A 91 5.79 7.01 -3.58
N ILE A 92 6.38 6.37 -2.58
CA ILE A 92 6.08 6.56 -1.16
C ILE A 92 7.29 7.13 -0.41
N ASP A 93 8.24 7.68 -1.17
CA ASP A 93 9.44 8.37 -0.69
C ASP A 93 10.14 7.62 0.44
N LEU A 94 10.39 6.33 0.20
CA LEU A 94 11.17 5.53 1.13
C LEU A 94 12.60 6.04 1.11
N GLU A 95 12.93 6.92 2.07
CA GLU A 95 14.28 6.98 2.58
C GLU A 95 14.73 5.54 2.78
N THR A 96 15.89 5.24 2.23
CA THR A 96 16.33 3.90 1.88
C THR A 96 16.63 3.10 3.15
N ASN A 97 15.59 2.69 3.87
CA ASN A 97 15.70 1.77 4.99
C ASN A 97 16.20 0.46 4.39
N GLY A 98 17.41 0.10 4.83
CA GLY A 98 18.36 -0.73 4.11
C GLY A 98 17.78 -1.99 3.50
N GLN A 99 18.39 -2.40 2.40
CA GLN A 99 18.14 -3.70 1.81
C GLN A 99 18.40 -4.79 2.86
N GLU A 100 17.34 -5.43 3.33
CA GLU A 100 17.47 -6.55 4.27
C GLU A 100 17.83 -7.81 3.47
N THR A 101 18.89 -8.49 3.89
CA THR A 101 19.27 -9.81 3.38
C THR A 101 18.39 -10.88 4.03
N GLY A 102 17.94 -11.86 3.24
CA GLY A 102 17.05 -12.95 3.67
C GLY A 102 16.85 -13.97 2.55
N GLU A 103 15.80 -14.77 2.63
CA GLU A 103 15.46 -15.78 1.60
C GLU A 103 15.13 -15.17 0.23
N TRP A 104 14.73 -13.89 0.22
CA TRP A 104 14.39 -13.15 -0.99
C TRP A 104 15.63 -12.52 -1.63
N ALA A 105 15.69 -12.49 -2.97
CA ALA A 105 16.80 -11.89 -3.73
C ALA A 105 17.11 -10.45 -3.27
N SER A 106 16.07 -9.69 -2.94
CA SER A 106 16.21 -8.54 -2.05
C SER A 106 14.88 -8.11 -1.46
N ARG A 107 14.93 -7.54 -0.25
CA ARG A 107 13.76 -7.10 0.50
C ARG A 107 13.86 -5.61 0.85
N ARG A 108 12.70 -4.93 0.83
CA ARG A 108 12.51 -3.59 1.43
C ARG A 108 11.25 -3.59 2.28
N ALA A 109 11.27 -2.85 3.38
CA ALA A 109 10.12 -2.71 4.26
C ALA A 109 9.77 -1.24 4.45
N PHE A 110 8.48 -0.94 4.63
CA PHE A 110 8.01 0.41 4.92
C PHE A 110 6.66 0.40 5.61
N THR A 111 6.23 1.59 6.04
CA THR A 111 4.92 1.80 6.67
C THR A 111 3.97 2.53 5.73
N LEU A 112 2.81 1.93 5.47
CA LEU A 112 1.68 2.55 4.79
C LEU A 112 1.00 3.53 5.75
N THR A 113 1.37 4.81 5.66
CA THR A 113 0.72 5.92 6.38
C THR A 113 -0.46 6.49 5.60
N ALA A 114 -1.22 7.42 6.20
CA ALA A 114 -2.22 8.21 5.46
C ALA A 114 -1.62 8.96 4.26
N LYS A 115 -0.40 9.50 4.39
CA LYS A 115 0.32 10.18 3.28
C LYS A 115 0.68 9.19 2.17
N ALA A 116 1.25 8.04 2.53
CA ALA A 116 1.59 7.00 1.56
C ALA A 116 0.34 6.51 0.80
N HIS A 117 -0.79 6.38 1.50
CA HIS A 117 -2.07 6.03 0.91
C HIS A 117 -2.54 7.05 -0.15
N GLU A 118 -2.34 8.35 0.08
CA GLU A 118 -2.68 9.40 -0.91
C GLU A 118 -1.79 9.33 -2.15
N CYS A 119 -0.47 9.16 -1.97
CA CYS A 119 0.47 8.97 -3.08
C CYS A 119 0.11 7.74 -3.93
N LEU A 120 -0.26 6.63 -3.29
CA LEU A 120 -0.65 5.40 -3.97
C LEU A 120 -2.01 5.55 -4.68
N ILE A 121 -2.97 6.29 -4.12
CA ILE A 121 -4.24 6.59 -4.80
C ILE A 121 -4.02 7.41 -6.07
N ALA A 122 -3.10 8.36 -6.07
CA ALA A 122 -2.81 9.16 -7.27
C ALA A 122 -2.39 8.30 -8.48
N VAL A 123 -1.84 7.10 -8.23
CA VAL A 123 -1.42 6.14 -9.26
C VAL A 123 -2.43 5.02 -9.47
N GLY A 124 -2.90 4.39 -8.39
CA GLY A 124 -3.82 3.24 -8.41
C GLY A 124 -5.30 3.60 -8.62
N GLY A 125 -5.64 4.88 -8.53
CA GLY A 125 -7.01 5.39 -8.55
C GLY A 125 -7.77 5.17 -7.24
N GLU A 126 -8.90 5.84 -7.08
CA GLU A 126 -9.82 5.59 -5.96
C GLU A 126 -10.57 4.27 -6.17
N THR A 127 -10.86 3.55 -5.10
CA THR A 127 -11.76 2.39 -5.14
C THR A 127 -13.18 2.91 -5.40
N ASP A 128 -13.87 2.37 -6.41
CA ASP A 128 -15.23 2.76 -6.83
C ASP A 128 -16.34 2.43 -5.79
N ASN A 129 -15.93 2.16 -4.56
CA ASN A 129 -16.83 1.80 -3.48
C ASN A 129 -17.57 3.05 -3.00
N ARG A 130 -18.87 2.88 -2.71
CA ARG A 130 -19.84 3.86 -2.19
C ARG A 130 -19.38 4.72 -0.99
N TYR A 131 -18.20 4.48 -0.44
CA TYR A 131 -17.50 5.27 0.59
C TYR A 131 -16.63 6.40 0.04
N ALA A 132 -16.28 6.43 -1.25
CA ALA A 132 -15.54 7.54 -1.87
C ALA A 132 -16.31 8.86 -1.73
N GLY A 133 -17.64 8.82 -1.93
CA GLY A 133 -18.51 9.98 -1.70
C GLY A 133 -18.57 10.43 -0.23
N ARG A 134 -18.48 9.50 0.73
CA ARG A 134 -18.44 9.86 2.17
C ARG A 134 -17.11 10.50 2.53
N ARG A 135 -15.98 9.94 2.08
CA ARG A 135 -14.64 10.48 2.34
C ARG A 135 -14.40 11.82 1.65
N ARG A 136 -14.88 11.99 0.43
CA ARG A 136 -14.87 13.29 -0.26
C ARG A 136 -15.64 14.33 0.54
N ARG A 137 -16.84 14.00 1.02
CA ARG A 137 -17.64 14.89 1.88
C ARG A 137 -16.99 15.16 3.24
N GLU A 138 -16.33 14.19 3.84
CA GLU A 138 -15.59 14.38 5.10
C GLU A 138 -14.35 15.26 4.91
N ARG A 139 -13.62 15.11 3.79
CA ARG A 139 -12.53 16.01 3.41
C ARG A 139 -13.04 17.42 3.09
N GLU A 140 -14.11 17.54 2.33
CA GLU A 140 -14.76 18.83 2.04
C GLU A 140 -15.27 19.51 3.33
N ARG A 141 -15.85 18.75 4.26
CA ARG A 141 -16.27 19.25 5.57
C ARG A 141 -15.07 19.68 6.42
N SER A 142 -14.02 18.86 6.51
CA SER A 142 -12.81 19.18 7.28
C SER A 142 -12.06 20.39 6.71
N ALA A 143 -12.02 20.52 5.37
CA ALA A 143 -11.45 21.68 4.69
C ALA A 143 -12.31 22.93 4.90
N ALA A 144 -13.64 22.81 4.90
CA ALA A 144 -14.55 23.92 5.20
C ALA A 144 -14.42 24.38 6.67
N GLU A 145 -14.34 23.44 7.62
CA GLU A 145 -14.11 23.74 9.04
C GLU A 145 -12.75 24.40 9.28
N GLN A 146 -11.71 23.98 8.57
CA GLN A 146 -10.41 24.67 8.61
C GLN A 146 -10.47 26.06 7.99
N SER A 147 -11.16 26.25 6.85
CA SER A 147 -11.33 27.56 6.21
C SER A 147 -12.08 28.55 7.10
N LEU A 148 -13.15 28.11 7.77
CA LEU A 148 -13.90 28.92 8.74
C LEU A 148 -13.04 29.34 9.95
N ARG A 149 -12.11 28.50 10.38
CA ARG A 149 -11.23 28.79 11.52
C ARG A 149 -10.14 29.84 11.19
N TRP A 150 -9.81 30.04 9.92
CA TRP A 150 -8.79 31.01 9.46
C TRP A 150 -9.40 32.26 8.79
N GLY A 151 -10.71 32.30 8.58
CA GLY A 151 -11.43 33.43 7.96
C GLY A 151 -11.84 34.56 8.93
N ASP A 152 -11.63 34.39 10.24
CA ASP A 152 -11.96 35.35 11.29
C ASP A 152 -10.72 36.07 11.88
N LEU A 153 -9.62 36.19 11.11
CA LEU A 153 -8.43 36.99 11.45
C LEU A 153 -8.26 38.18 10.49
#